data_AF-A0AAW6HW57-F1
#
_entry.id   AF-A0AAW6HW57-F1
#
_cell.length_a   1.000
_cell.length_b   1.000
_cell.length_c   1.000
_cell.angle_alpha   90.00
_cell.angle_beta   90.00
_cell.angle_gamma   90.00
#
_symmetry.space_group_name_H-M   'P 1'
#
loop_
_entity.id
_entity.type
_entity.pdbx_description
1 polymer ?
#
loop_
_entity_poly.entity_id
_entity_poly.type
_entity_poly.pdbx_seq_one_letter_code
_entity_poly.pdbx_strand_id
1 'polypeptide(L)' 'MDWKARIKLLIDGGATVDSIAAHMGVTPNAVREILAGRTKSPRADAAFRLASLMPDSPPTGHRQEVSDAA' A
#
# COMPACT_ATOMS: atom_id res chain seq x y z
N MET A 1 -0.45 -14.49 7.06
CA MET A 1 -0.41 -13.08 6.59
C MET A 1 -1.82 -12.68 6.20
N ASP A 2 -2.34 -11.56 6.68
CA ASP A 2 -3.65 -11.03 6.27
C ASP A 2 -3.46 -10.03 5.12
N TRP A 3 -3.78 -10.47 3.91
CA TRP A 3 -3.64 -9.66 2.69
C TRP A 3 -4.59 -8.47 2.66
N LYS A 4 -5.78 -8.60 3.24
CA LYS A 4 -6.73 -7.50 3.33
C LYS A 4 -6.20 -6.42 4.28
N ALA A 5 -5.65 -6.81 5.43
CA ALA A 5 -5.01 -5.87 6.35
C ALA A 5 -3.80 -5.18 5.70
N ARG A 6 -2.99 -5.92 4.93
CA ARG A 6 -1.84 -5.34 4.20
C ARG A 6 -2.27 -4.29 3.17
N ILE A 7 -3.28 -4.58 2.36
CA ILE A 7 -3.79 -3.64 1.36
C ILE A 7 -4.37 -2.39 2.04
N LYS A 8 -5.10 -2.55 3.14
CA LYS A 8 -5.61 -1.41 3.93
C LYS A 8 -4.48 -0.51 4.43
N LEU A 9 -3.42 -1.09 5.00
CA LEU A 9 -2.27 -0.33 5.48
C LEU A 9 -1.58 0.48 4.37
N LEU A 10 -1.52 -0.05 3.15
CA LEU A 10 -0.99 0.68 2.00
C LEU A 10 -1.91 1.84 1.60
N ILE A 11 -3.23 1.63 1.62
CA ILE A 11 -4.23 2.67 1.34
C ILE A 11 -4.18 3.78 2.40
N ASP A 12 -4.06 3.40 3.67
CA ASP A 12 -3.91 4.35 4.78
C ASP A 12 -2.61 5.16 4.65
N GLY A 13 -1.57 4.60 4.03
CA GLY A 13 -0.33 5.28 3.64
C GLY A 13 -0.41 6.10 2.34
N GLY A 14 -1.59 6.22 1.73
CA GLY A 14 -1.82 7.03 0.52
C GLY A 14 -1.74 6.28 -0.81
N ALA A 15 -1.51 4.96 -0.81
CA ALA A 15 -1.54 4.18 -2.04
C ALA A 15 -2.97 4.04 -2.57
N THR A 16 -3.14 4.04 -3.89
CA THR A 16 -4.45 3.82 -4.51
C THR A 16 -4.61 2.35 -4.88
N VAL A 17 -5.85 1.90 -5.02
CA VAL A 17 -6.14 0.53 -5.51
C VAL A 17 -5.49 0.29 -6.88
N ASP A 18 -5.47 1.31 -7.74
CA ASP A 18 -4.89 1.21 -9.07
C ASP A 18 -3.36 1.11 -9.03
N SER A 19 -2.68 1.87 -8.15
CA SER A 19 -1.21 1.77 -8.02
C SER A 19 -0.78 0.43 -7.41
N ILE A 20 -1.53 -0.07 -6.41
CA ILE A 20 -1.31 -1.40 -5.81
C ILE A 20 -1.49 -2.50 -6.87
N ALA A 21 -2.56 -2.43 -7.65
CA ALA A 21 -2.86 -3.41 -8.70
C ALA A 21 -1.77 -3.40 -9.79
N ALA A 22 -1.35 -2.22 -10.23
CA ALA A 22 -0.27 -2.06 -11.20
C ALA A 22 1.04 -2.68 -10.69
N HIS A 23 1.42 -2.44 -9.43
CA HIS A 23 2.63 -3.04 -8.86
C HIS A 23 2.55 -4.56 -8.74
N MET A 24 1.38 -5.07 -8.34
CA MET A 24 1.11 -6.51 -8.26
C MET A 24 1.05 -7.18 -9.65
N GLY A 25 0.86 -6.43 -10.73
CA GLY A 25 0.63 -6.98 -12.07
C GLY A 25 -0.76 -7.60 -12.24
N VAL A 26 -1.76 -7.08 -11.52
CA VAL A 26 -3.15 -7.58 -11.56
C VAL A 26 -4.13 -6.46 -11.90
N THR A 27 -5.40 -6.81 -12.12
CA THR A 27 -6.45 -5.81 -12.32
C THR A 27 -6.87 -5.15 -11.00
N PRO A 28 -7.33 -3.88 -11.02
CA PRO A 28 -7.88 -3.22 -9.84
C PRO A 28 -9.03 -4.01 -9.19
N ASN A 29 -9.81 -4.73 -10.00
CA ASN A 29 -10.88 -5.59 -9.50
C ASN A 29 -10.34 -6.70 -8.58
N ALA A 30 -9.21 -7.33 -8.92
CA ALA A 30 -8.62 -8.38 -8.09
C ALA A 30 -8.27 -7.88 -6.68
N VAL A 31 -7.80 -6.63 -6.57
CA VAL A 31 -7.57 -5.98 -5.26
C VAL A 31 -8.89 -5.74 -4.52
N ARG A 32 -9.94 -5.28 -5.21
CA ARG A 32 -11.28 -5.10 -4.63
C ARG A 32 -11.89 -6.42 -4.15
N GLU A 33 -11.68 -7.52 -4.85
CA GLU A 33 -12.13 -8.85 -4.44
C GLU A 33 -11.48 -9.31 -3.13
N ILE A 34 -10.20 -8.99 -2.91
CA ILE A 34 -9.50 -9.26 -1.65
C ILE A 34 -10.06 -8.37 -0.53
N LEU A 35 -10.28 -7.08 -0.79
CA LEU A 35 -10.90 -6.16 0.18
C LEU A 35 -12.32 -6.59 0.57
N ALA A 36 -13.09 -7.08 -0.41
CA ALA A 36 -14.44 -7.61 -0.22
C ALA A 36 -14.46 -8.97 0.51
N GLY A 37 -13.30 -9.61 0.70
CA GLY A 37 -13.20 -10.93 1.34
C GLY A 37 -13.66 -12.09 0.46
N ARG A 38 -13.94 -11.84 -0.83
CA ARG A 38 -14.30 -12.86 -1.82
C ARG A 38 -13.08 -13.67 -2.26
N THR A 39 -11.89 -13.06 -2.18
CA THR A 39 -10.60 -13.73 -2.41
C THR A 39 -9.74 -13.63 -1.15
N LYS A 40 -9.22 -14.77 -0.67
CA LYS A 40 -8.40 -14.82 0.55
C LYS A 40 -6.92 -14.47 0.31
N SER A 41 -6.41 -14.66 -0.90
CA SER A 41 -5.00 -14.40 -1.24
C SER A 41 -4.80 -14.11 -2.73
N PRO A 42 -3.83 -13.24 -3.10
CA PRO A 42 -3.37 -13.11 -4.49
C PRO A 42 -2.77 -14.43 -5.01
N ARG A 43 -2.57 -14.51 -6.33
CA ARG A 43 -1.70 -15.54 -6.92
C ARG A 43 -0.25 -15.36 -6.42
N ALA A 44 0.53 -16.44 -6.45
CA ALA A 44 1.84 -16.49 -5.81
C ALA A 44 2.77 -15.32 -6.19
N ASP A 45 2.87 -15.00 -7.48
CA ASP A 45 3.65 -13.88 -8.01
C ASP A 45 3.16 -12.51 -7.49
N ALA A 46 1.85 -12.28 -7.52
CA ALA A 46 1.23 -11.06 -7.03
C ALA A 46 1.37 -10.91 -5.50
N ALA A 47 1.40 -12.02 -4.76
CA ALA A 47 1.62 -12.03 -3.32
C ALA A 47 3.05 -11.59 -2.96
N PHE A 48 4.06 -12.04 -3.69
CA PHE A 48 5.44 -11.58 -3.50
C PHE A 48 5.59 -10.09 -3.78
N ARG A 49 5.01 -9.61 -4.89
CA ARG A 49 5.01 -8.18 -5.27
C ARG A 49 4.29 -7.31 -4.25
N LEU A 50 3.14 -7.77 -3.74
CA LEU A 50 2.41 -7.07 -2.68
C LEU A 50 3.19 -7.03 -1.36
N ALA A 51 3.91 -8.08 -1.03
CA ALA A 51 4.74 -8.14 0.18
C ALA A 51 5.93 -7.17 0.11
N SER A 52 6.51 -6.97 -1.08
CA SER A 52 7.61 -6.01 -1.28
C SER A 52 7.18 -4.54 -1.28
N LEU A 53 5.89 -4.24 -1.46
CA LEU A 53 5.40 -2.86 -1.45
C LEU A 53 5.47 -2.30 -0.03
N MET A 54 6.31 -1.31 0.23
CA MET A 54 6.33 -0.60 1.51
C MET A 54 5.22 0.45 1.53
N PRO A 55 4.50 0.66 2.64
CA PRO A 55 3.71 1.87 2.81
C PRO A 55 4.69 3.05 2.75
N ASP A 56 4.37 4.10 1.98
CA ASP A 56 5.09 5.34 2.14
C ASP A 56 4.95 5.77 3.60
N SER A 57 6.10 5.93 4.26
CA SER A 57 6.14 6.42 5.63
C SER A 57 5.31 7.72 5.68
N PRO A 58 4.49 7.96 6.72
CA PRO A 58 3.84 9.26 6.86
C PRO A 58 4.92 10.34 6.73
N PRO A 59 4.67 11.47 6.05
CA PRO A 59 5.66 12.52 5.92
C PRO A 59 6.03 12.96 7.32
N THR A 60 7.17 12.49 7.83
CA THR A 60 7.79 13.01 9.04
C THR A 60 8.05 14.46 8.71
N GLY A 61 7.23 15.34 9.30
CA GLY A 61 7.27 16.76 9.03
C GLY A 61 8.70 17.25 9.09
N HIS A 62 9.22 17.75 7.97
CA HIS A 62 10.36 18.65 7.97
C HIS A 62 9.91 19.91 8.68
N ARG A 63 9.92 19.88 10.03
CA ARG A 63 9.90 21.11 10.83
C ARG A 63 11.24 21.77 10.58
N GLN A 64 11.26 22.68 9.63
CA GLN A 64 12.39 23.56 9.38
C GLN A 64 12.56 24.43 10.64
N GLU A 65 13.54 24.07 11.47
CA GLU A 65 13.99 24.93 12.55
C GLU A 65 14.57 26.20 11.91
N VAL A 66 13.82 27.29 12.02
CA VAL A 66 14.31 28.63 11.74
C VAL A 66 15.29 29.00 12.85
N SER A 67 16.58 28.74 12.62
CA SER A 67 17.63 29.45 13.34
C SER A 67 17.74 30.85 12.73
N ASP A 68 16.89 31.77 13.21
CA ASP A 68 17.20 33.20 13.15
C ASP A 68 18.32 33.46 14.15
N ALA A 69 19.53 33.63 13.63
CA ALA A 69 20.67 34.13 14.39
C ALA A 69 20.65 35.66 14.31
N ALA A 70 20.72 36.26 15.50
CA ALA A 70 20.67 37.69 15.79
C ALA A 70 21.78 38.53 15.12
#